data_AF-A0A514XLX3-F1
#
_entry.id   AF-A0A514XLX3-F1
#
_cell.length_a   1.000
_cell.length_b   1.000
_cell.length_c   1.000
_cell.angle_alpha   90.00
_cell.angle_beta   90.00
_cell.angle_gamma   90.00
#
_symmetry.space_group_name_H-M   'P 1'
#
loop_
_entity.id
_entity.type
_entity.pdbx_description
1 polymer ?
#
loop_
_entity_poly.entity_id
_entity_poly.type
_entity_poly.pdbx_seq_one_letter_code
_entity_poly.pdbx_strand_id
1 'polypeptide(L)'
;MTSHQTNRKANKGQGLIEAVLILPVLMAFITLLFFTAYRALVYFYADAALHEAMICTDSESIASCEHEFKTHIQKVLLNGEVPELRLNQRGSGKRYTLQGEVKIQNQIQIRKEMKFPLKGTL
;
A
#
# COMPACT_ATOMS: atom_id res chain seq x y z
N MET A 1 20.78 55.60 -28.90
CA MET A 1 19.84 55.15 -27.85
C MET A 1 18.80 54.20 -28.46
N THR A 2 19.14 52.92 -28.68
CA THR A 2 18.20 51.94 -29.30
C THR A 2 18.43 50.49 -28.85
N SER A 3 19.16 50.25 -27.75
CA SER A 3 19.50 48.87 -27.29
C SER A 3 18.51 48.28 -26.26
N HIS A 4 17.65 49.10 -25.64
CA HIS A 4 16.81 48.63 -24.53
C HIS A 4 15.44 48.05 -24.92
N GLN A 5 15.00 48.20 -26.18
CA GLN A 5 13.64 47.83 -26.59
C GLN A 5 13.50 46.41 -27.16
N THR A 6 14.59 45.78 -27.60
CA THR A 6 14.60 44.42 -28.17
C THR A 6 14.54 43.32 -27.09
N ASN A 7 15.09 43.56 -25.90
CA ASN A 7 15.13 42.57 -24.82
C ASN A 7 13.76 42.26 -24.17
N ARG A 8 12.79 43.19 -24.22
CA ARG A 8 11.48 42.98 -23.58
C ARG A 8 10.52 42.07 -24.38
N LYS A 9 10.74 41.88 -25.69
CA LYS A 9 9.88 41.01 -26.53
C LYS A 9 10.36 39.56 -26.52
N ALA A 10 11.66 39.30 -26.45
CA ALA A 10 12.22 37.95 -26.33
C ALA A 10 11.77 37.24 -25.04
N ASN A 11 11.71 37.98 -23.93
CA ASN A 11 11.34 37.43 -22.62
C ASN A 11 9.85 37.02 -22.48
N LYS A 12 8.96 37.47 -23.39
CA LYS A 12 7.53 37.11 -23.33
C LYS A 12 7.21 35.75 -23.94
N GLY A 13 8.06 35.25 -24.85
CA GLY A 13 7.92 33.91 -25.45
C GLY A 13 8.71 32.84 -24.71
N GLN A 14 9.83 33.23 -24.09
CA GLN A 14 10.71 32.31 -23.37
C GLN A 14 10.02 31.67 -22.15
N GLY A 15 9.22 32.42 -21.38
CA GLY A 15 8.47 31.87 -20.25
C GLY A 15 7.40 30.84 -20.64
N LEU A 16 6.82 30.95 -21.85
CA LEU A 16 5.87 29.96 -22.35
C LEU A 16 6.59 28.65 -22.74
N ILE A 17 7.77 28.76 -23.35
CA ILE A 17 8.60 27.59 -23.72
C ILE A 17 9.11 26.88 -22.46
N GLU A 18 9.57 27.64 -21.47
CA GLU A 18 9.99 27.09 -20.17
C GLU A 18 8.83 26.39 -19.46
N ALA A 19 7.64 26.99 -19.43
CA ALA A 19 6.45 26.36 -18.83
C ALA A 19 6.03 25.07 -19.56
N VAL A 20 6.07 25.05 -20.90
CA VAL A 20 5.75 23.85 -21.70
C VAL A 20 6.76 22.72 -21.47
N LEU A 21 8.02 23.04 -21.19
CA LEU A 21 9.05 22.05 -20.87
C LEU A 21 8.97 21.55 -19.42
N ILE A 22 8.54 22.40 -18.48
CA ILE A 22 8.41 22.05 -17.06
C ILE A 22 7.14 21.23 -16.81
N LEU A 23 6.05 21.49 -17.54
CA LEU A 23 4.76 20.86 -17.30
C LEU A 23 4.81 19.31 -17.35
N PRO A 24 5.45 18.65 -18.34
CA PRO A 24 5.58 17.19 -18.34
C PRO A 24 6.36 16.64 -17.15
N VAL A 25 7.41 17.36 -16.71
CA VAL A 25 8.21 16.97 -15.54
C VAL A 25 7.38 17.06 -14.27
N LEU A 26 6.62 18.14 -14.12
CA LEU A 26 5.71 18.32 -12.99
C LEU A 26 4.62 17.24 -12.99
N MET A 27 4.03 16.93 -14.14
CA MET A 27 3.02 15.86 -14.27
C MET A 27 3.60 14.49 -13.92
N ALA A 28 4.83 14.18 -14.36
CA ALA A 28 5.51 12.94 -14.00
C ALA A 28 5.76 12.87 -12.48
N PHE A 29 6.18 13.97 -11.86
CA PHE A 29 6.41 14.04 -10.43
C PHE A 29 5.12 13.86 -9.62
N ILE A 30 4.04 14.53 -10.02
CA ILE A 30 2.72 14.37 -9.41
C ILE A 30 2.24 12.91 -9.54
N THR A 31 2.40 12.31 -10.71
CA THR A 31 2.03 10.91 -10.95
C THR A 31 2.82 9.96 -10.03
N LEU A 32 4.13 10.20 -9.89
CA LEU A 32 4.98 9.45 -8.98
C LEU A 32 4.51 9.59 -7.52
N LEU A 33 4.16 10.80 -7.08
CA LEU A 33 3.63 11.04 -5.73
C LEU A 33 2.30 10.32 -5.49
N PHE A 34 1.38 10.35 -6.46
CA PHE A 34 0.12 9.60 -6.35
C PHE A 34 0.37 8.10 -6.26
N PHE A 35 1.29 7.59 -7.07
CA PHE A 35 1.63 6.16 -7.09
C PHE A 35 2.28 5.70 -5.77
N THR A 36 3.20 6.49 -5.21
CA THR A 36 3.83 6.18 -3.92
C THR A 36 2.84 6.31 -2.76
N ALA A 37 2.00 7.34 -2.76
CA ALA A 37 0.95 7.51 -1.76
C ALA A 37 -0.06 6.35 -1.79
N TYR A 38 -0.50 5.93 -2.98
CA TYR A 38 -1.36 4.76 -3.15
C TYR A 38 -0.72 3.49 -2.58
N ARG A 39 0.52 3.20 -2.94
CA ARG A 39 1.23 2.03 -2.42
C ARG A 39 1.40 2.06 -0.91
N ALA A 40 1.70 3.23 -0.34
CA ALA A 40 1.81 3.40 1.10
C ALA A 40 0.46 3.12 1.78
N LEU A 41 -0.64 3.67 1.24
CA LEU A 41 -1.99 3.43 1.73
C LEU A 41 -2.34 1.94 1.73
N VAL A 42 -2.14 1.25 0.60
CA VAL A 42 -2.38 -0.20 0.47
C VAL A 42 -1.54 -0.98 1.47
N TYR A 43 -0.26 -0.62 1.63
CA TYR A 43 0.62 -1.27 2.61
C TYR A 43 0.08 -1.14 4.03
N PHE A 44 -0.28 0.07 4.48
CA PHE A 44 -0.80 0.28 5.84
C PHE A 44 -2.13 -0.46 6.09
N TYR A 45 -3.03 -0.43 5.10
CA TYR A 45 -4.29 -1.17 5.21
C TYR A 45 -4.08 -2.68 5.22
N ALA A 46 -3.21 -3.21 4.36
CA ALA A 46 -2.87 -4.63 4.31
C ALA A 46 -2.19 -5.09 5.61
N ASP A 47 -1.32 -4.26 6.16
CA ASP A 47 -0.61 -4.52 7.41
C ASP A 47 -1.55 -4.62 8.62
N ALA A 48 -2.54 -3.72 8.67
CA ALA A 48 -3.59 -3.70 9.69
C ALA A 48 -4.56 -4.87 9.52
N ALA A 49 -5.06 -5.11 8.30
CA ALA A 49 -5.97 -6.22 8.01
C ALA A 49 -5.29 -7.58 8.25
N LEU A 50 -4.00 -7.72 7.96
CA LEU A 50 -3.23 -8.93 8.30
C LEU A 50 -3.17 -9.14 9.81
N HIS A 51 -2.95 -8.07 10.57
CA HIS A 51 -2.92 -8.14 12.03
C HIS A 51 -4.28 -8.59 12.59
N GLU A 52 -5.37 -8.03 12.08
CA GLU A 52 -6.73 -8.40 12.44
C GLU A 52 -7.05 -9.86 12.07
N ALA A 53 -6.74 -10.28 10.85
CA ALA A 53 -6.91 -11.65 10.40
C ALA A 53 -6.12 -12.66 11.25
N MET A 54 -4.92 -12.28 11.69
CA MET A 54 -4.12 -13.08 12.61
C MET A 54 -4.78 -13.25 13.98
N ILE A 55 -5.37 -12.18 14.53
CA ILE A 55 -6.12 -12.24 15.79
C ILE A 55 -7.40 -13.07 15.64
N CYS A 56 -8.11 -12.93 14.51
CA CYS A 56 -9.34 -13.68 14.22
C CYS A 56 -9.14 -15.20 14.33
N THR A 57 -7.96 -15.72 13.99
CA THR A 57 -7.68 -17.17 14.08
C THR A 57 -7.71 -17.73 15.50
N ASP A 58 -7.74 -16.87 16.52
CA ASP A 58 -7.89 -17.30 17.92
C ASP A 58 -9.34 -17.66 18.28
N SER A 59 -10.33 -17.14 17.53
CA SER A 59 -11.76 -17.39 17.77
C SER A 59 -12.45 -18.13 16.63
N GLU A 60 -11.95 -18.01 15.41
CA GLU A 60 -12.59 -18.53 14.20
C GLU A 60 -11.66 -19.42 13.36
N SER A 61 -12.25 -20.09 12.37
CA SER A 61 -11.49 -20.87 11.40
C SER A 61 -10.63 -19.97 10.51
N ILE A 62 -9.46 -20.46 10.09
CA ILE A 62 -8.56 -19.74 9.17
C ILE A 62 -9.29 -19.30 7.89
N ALA A 63 -10.17 -20.14 7.34
CA ALA A 63 -10.92 -19.83 6.12
C ALA A 63 -11.87 -18.63 6.29
N SER A 64 -12.53 -18.51 7.45
CA SER A 64 -13.38 -17.34 7.77
C SER A 64 -12.54 -16.07 7.82
N CYS A 65 -11.41 -16.11 8.54
CA CYS A 65 -10.51 -14.96 8.67
C CYS A 65 -9.89 -14.55 7.32
N GLU A 66 -9.59 -15.51 6.44
CA GLU A 66 -9.12 -15.23 5.08
C GLU A 66 -10.20 -14.52 4.23
N HIS A 67 -11.45 -14.94 4.36
CA HIS A 67 -12.57 -14.30 3.67
C HIS A 67 -12.81 -12.86 4.15
N GLU A 68 -12.75 -12.64 5.46
CA GLU A 68 -12.89 -11.31 6.06
C GLU A 68 -11.75 -10.38 5.63
N PHE A 69 -10.50 -10.86 5.70
CA PHE A 69 -9.34 -10.15 5.18
C PHE A 69 -9.54 -9.71 3.72
N LYS A 70 -9.97 -10.64 2.87
CA LYS A 70 -10.19 -10.36 1.44
C LYS A 70 -11.25 -9.28 1.25
N THR A 71 -12.33 -9.33 2.02
CA THR A 71 -13.41 -8.34 1.97
C THR A 71 -12.96 -6.96 2.45
N HIS A 72 -12.10 -6.89 3.47
CA HIS A 72 -11.52 -5.64 3.95
C HIS A 72 -10.55 -5.02 2.95
N ILE A 73 -9.61 -5.81 2.43
CA ILE A 73 -8.55 -5.27 1.56
C ILE A 73 -9.08 -4.88 0.17
N GLN A 74 -10.10 -5.58 -0.35
CA GLN A 74 -10.72 -5.27 -1.64
C GLN A 74 -11.28 -3.85 -1.74
N LYS A 75 -11.60 -3.19 -0.61
CA LYS A 75 -12.09 -1.81 -0.59
C LYS A 75 -11.03 -0.78 -0.97
N VAL A 76 -9.75 -1.14 -0.83
CA VAL A 76 -8.60 -0.23 -1.03
C VAL A 76 -7.81 -0.58 -2.29
N LEU A 77 -7.90 -1.83 -2.73
CA LEU A 77 -7.25 -2.30 -3.96
C LEU A 77 -7.91 -1.73 -5.20
N LEU A 78 -7.08 -1.40 -6.20
CA LEU A 78 -7.54 -1.05 -7.53
C LEU A 78 -8.00 -2.30 -8.29
N ASN A 79 -8.91 -2.10 -9.25
CA ASN A 79 -9.48 -3.18 -10.05
C ASN A 79 -8.38 -4.04 -10.70
N GLY A 80 -8.45 -5.35 -10.47
CA GLY A 80 -7.51 -6.33 -11.01
C GLY A 80 -6.42 -6.79 -10.04
N GLU A 81 -6.20 -6.08 -8.93
CA GLU A 81 -5.29 -6.54 -7.88
C GLU A 81 -5.91 -7.69 -7.08
N VAL A 82 -5.21 -8.83 -7.05
CA VAL A 82 -5.63 -10.00 -6.27
C VAL A 82 -4.74 -10.11 -5.05
N PRO A 83 -5.30 -9.98 -3.84
CA PRO A 83 -4.56 -10.22 -2.62
C PRO A 83 -4.49 -11.73 -2.36
N GLU A 84 -3.31 -12.21 -2.04
CA GLU A 84 -3.09 -13.55 -1.50
C GLU A 84 -2.75 -13.42 -0.02
N LEU A 85 -3.51 -14.10 0.84
CA LEU A 85 -3.21 -14.26 2.25
C LEU A 85 -2.83 -15.71 2.50
N ARG A 86 -1.78 -15.92 3.29
CA ARG A 86 -1.36 -17.24 3.78
C ARG A 86 -1.20 -17.17 5.28
N LEU A 87 -2.07 -17.88 5.99
CA LEU A 87 -1.99 -18.04 7.43
C LEU A 87 -1.48 -19.45 7.75
N ASN A 88 -0.31 -19.52 8.39
CA ASN A 88 0.29 -20.77 8.80
C ASN A 88 0.38 -20.80 10.32
N GLN A 89 -0.37 -21.71 10.94
CA GLN A 89 -0.24 -21.99 12.36
C GLN A 89 0.82 -23.07 12.57
N ARG A 90 1.82 -22.79 13.40
CA ARG A 90 2.83 -23.77 13.83
C ARG A 90 2.78 -23.94 15.34
N GLY A 91 2.75 -25.21 15.75
CA GLY A 91 2.55 -25.60 17.14
C GLY A 91 1.14 -26.10 17.38
N SER A 92 0.98 -26.88 18.44
CA SER A 92 -0.28 -27.47 18.88
C SER A 92 -0.30 -27.46 20.41
N GLY A 93 -1.42 -27.07 21.02
CA GLY A 93 -1.58 -27.01 22.48
C GLY A 93 -1.32 -25.62 23.10
N LYS A 94 -0.52 -25.57 24.18
CA LYS A 94 -0.45 -24.44 25.15
C LYS A 94 0.18 -23.13 24.64
N ARG A 95 0.87 -23.16 23.50
CA ARG A 95 1.43 -21.99 22.80
C ARG A 95 1.45 -22.32 21.31
N TYR A 96 0.91 -21.44 20.49
CA TYR A 96 1.05 -21.53 19.04
C TYR A 96 1.65 -20.24 18.49
N THR A 97 2.46 -20.41 17.45
CA THR A 97 2.96 -19.31 16.64
C THR A 97 2.11 -19.25 15.39
N LEU A 98 1.56 -18.07 15.11
CA LEU A 98 0.89 -17.80 13.86
C LEU A 98 1.81 -16.97 12.98
N GLN A 99 2.02 -17.45 11.77
CA GLN A 99 2.73 -16.72 10.74
C GLN A 99 1.74 -16.32 9.66
N GLY A 100 1.60 -15.02 9.45
CA GLY A 100 0.78 -14.45 8.38
C GLY A 100 1.65 -13.87 7.28
N GLU A 101 1.29 -14.13 6.04
CA GLU A 101 1.92 -13.54 4.86
C GLU A 101 0.85 -13.01 3.91
N VAL A 102 0.97 -11.74 3.54
CA VAL A 102 0.13 -11.10 2.52
C VAL A 102 1.00 -10.76 1.33
N LYS A 103 0.52 -11.10 0.15
CA LYS A 103 1.12 -10.73 -1.13
C LYS A 103 0.07 -10.05 -2.00
N ILE A 104 0.35 -8.82 -2.43
CA ILE A 104 -0.51 -8.06 -3.34
C ILE A 104 0.29 -7.82 -4.63
N GLN A 105 -0.14 -8.50 -5.69
CA GLN A 105 0.34 -8.34 -7.08
C GLN A 105 1.85 -8.03 -7.23
N ASN A 106 2.75 -8.92 -6.80
CA ASN A 106 4.22 -8.81 -6.93
C ASN A 106 4.87 -7.48 -6.46
N GLN A 107 4.12 -6.58 -5.83
CA GLN A 107 4.57 -5.24 -5.47
C GLN A 107 4.68 -5.06 -3.96
N ILE A 108 3.79 -5.72 -3.21
CA ILE A 108 3.76 -5.63 -1.74
C ILE A 108 3.77 -7.06 -1.19
N GLN A 109 4.73 -7.33 -0.30
CA GLN A 109 4.82 -8.56 0.46
C GLN A 109 5.03 -8.19 1.93
N ILE A 110 4.09 -8.59 2.78
CA ILE A 110 4.12 -8.32 4.22
C ILE A 110 4.14 -9.67 4.91
N ARG A 111 5.09 -9.86 5.82
CA ARG A 111 5.21 -11.07 6.63
C ARG A 111 5.22 -10.69 8.10
N LYS A 112 4.33 -11.29 8.86
CA LYS A 112 4.21 -11.12 10.31
C LYS A 112 4.21 -12.46 11.03
N GLU A 113 4.71 -12.42 12.25
CA GLU A 113 4.66 -13.55 13.17
C GLU A 113 4.10 -13.05 14.50
N MET A 114 3.17 -13.81 15.07
CA MET A 114 2.62 -13.56 16.40
C MET A 114 2.66 -14.83 17.24
N LYS A 115 2.85 -14.63 18.54
CA LYS A 115 2.81 -15.70 19.54
C LYS A 115 1.61 -15.43 20.43
N PHE A 116 0.67 -16.38 20.46
CA PHE A 116 -0.54 -16.24 21.27
C PHE A 116 -0.34 -16.96 22.62
N PRO A 117 -0.53 -16.25 23.76
CA PRO A 117 -0.71 -16.89 25.06
C PRO A 117 -2.15 -17.41 25.22
N LEU A 118 -2.35 -18.40 26.08
CA LEU A 118 -3.62 -19.11 26.33
C LEU A 118 -4.85 -18.19 26.51
N LYS A 119 -5.96 -18.57 25.85
CA LYS A 119 -7.29 -18.49 26.47
C LYS A 119 -7.49 -19.72 27.37
N GLY A 120 -7.64 -19.49 28.68
CA GLY A 120 -8.18 -20.49 29.63
C GLY A 120 -7.23 -20.98 30.72
N THR A 121 -7.10 -20.21 31.80
CA THR A 121 -7.30 -20.68 33.19
C THR A 121 -7.61 -19.47 34.05
N LEU A 122 -8.90 -19.16 34.16
CA LEU A 122 -9.56 -18.52 35.30
C LEU A 122 -10.90 -19.22 35.48
#